data_AF-A0A7X1L2L8-F1
#
_entry.id   AF-A0A7X1L2L8-F1
#
_cell.length_a   1.000
_cell.length_b   1.000
_cell.length_c   1.000
_cell.angle_alpha   90.00
_cell.angle_beta   90.00
_cell.angle_gamma   90.00
#
_symmetry.space_group_name_H-M   'P 1'
#
loop_
_entity.id
_entity.type
_entity.pdbx_description
1 polymer ?
#
loop_
_entity_poly.entity_id
_entity_poly.type
_entity_poly.pdbx_seq_one_letter_code
_entity_poly.pdbx_strand_id
1 'polypeptide(L)'
;MKLFFLLLAAHICGDFFLYSTRISRAKRTSDVIKRLKAVFLHCFFHFILILLWLMPYDFIFRLRAALYISIIHFIIDFSRVHVEGFLYDKKDFIILKRKDVISYLFGNRNSESGTFMKRYLKRWIVINIADQGLHLSVISGFVLFI
;
A
#
# COMPACT_ATOMS: atom_id res chain seq x y z
N MET A 1 -8.73 10.57 -19.24
CA MET A 1 -9.47 10.46 -17.94
C MET A 1 -9.94 9.04 -17.62
N LYS A 2 -10.58 8.31 -18.54
CA LYS A 2 -11.06 6.93 -18.29
C LYS A 2 -9.95 5.97 -17.80
N LEU A 3 -8.76 6.02 -18.41
CA LEU A 3 -7.61 5.19 -18.03
C LEU A 3 -7.20 5.38 -16.56
N PHE A 4 -7.09 6.65 -16.12
CA PHE A 4 -6.72 6.98 -14.73
C PHE A 4 -7.68 6.34 -13.73
N PHE A 5 -8.99 6.44 -13.95
CA PHE A 5 -9.98 5.86 -13.04
C PHE A 5 -9.97 4.33 -13.02
N LEU A 6 -9.67 3.68 -14.15
CA LEU A 6 -9.54 2.22 -14.20
C LEU A 6 -8.31 1.73 -13.42
N LEU A 7 -7.17 2.41 -13.59
CA LEU A 7 -5.95 2.12 -12.83
C LEU A 7 -6.13 2.40 -11.33
N LEU A 8 -6.80 3.51 -11.00
CA LEU A 8 -7.15 3.84 -9.62
C LEU A 8 -8.08 2.78 -9.00
N ALA A 9 -9.09 2.33 -9.74
CA ALA A 9 -9.98 1.25 -9.29
C ALA A 9 -9.21 -0.06 -9.07
N ALA A 10 -8.32 -0.44 -10.00
CA ALA A 10 -7.46 -1.61 -9.84
C ALA A 10 -6.60 -1.52 -8.58
N HIS A 11 -6.02 -0.35 -8.30
CA HIS A 11 -5.23 -0.11 -7.10
C HIS A 11 -6.08 -0.21 -5.83
N ILE A 12 -7.19 0.53 -5.74
CA ILE A 12 -8.07 0.53 -4.56
C ILE A 12 -8.63 -0.88 -4.29
N CYS A 13 -9.06 -1.61 -5.33
CA CYS A 13 -9.53 -2.98 -5.19
C CYS A 13 -8.42 -3.90 -4.69
N GLY A 14 -7.19 -3.77 -5.20
CA GLY A 14 -6.06 -4.58 -4.76
C GLY A 14 -5.76 -4.40 -3.28
N ASP A 15 -5.68 -3.14 -2.84
CA ASP A 15 -5.46 -2.81 -1.43
C ASP A 15 -6.62 -3.28 -0.56
N PHE A 16 -7.87 -3.17 -1.03
CA PHE A 16 -9.04 -3.62 -0.29
C PHE A 16 -9.06 -5.15 -0.11
N PHE A 17 -8.89 -5.91 -1.19
CA PHE A 17 -8.96 -7.38 -1.17
C PHE A 17 -7.78 -8.02 -0.42
N LEU A 18 -6.59 -7.42 -0.50
CA LEU A 18 -5.40 -7.93 0.17
C LEU A 18 -5.19 -7.35 1.58
N TYR A 19 -6.04 -6.45 2.04
CA TYR A 19 -5.95 -5.92 3.39
C TYR A 19 -6.20 -7.02 4.43
N SER A 20 -5.13 -7.70 4.82
CA SER A 20 -5.11 -8.66 5.90
C SER A 20 -4.01 -8.32 6.89
N THR A 21 -4.31 -8.52 8.18
CA THR A 21 -3.33 -8.39 9.25
C THR A 21 -2.15 -9.35 9.05
N ARG A 22 -2.40 -10.54 8.45
CA ARG A 22 -1.39 -11.54 8.17
C ARG A 22 -0.36 -11.04 7.14
N ILE A 23 -0.80 -10.53 5.99
CA ILE A 23 0.09 -9.97 4.97
C ILE A 23 0.82 -8.75 5.52
N SER A 24 0.11 -7.88 6.23
CA SER A 24 0.69 -6.69 6.86
C SER A 24 1.79 -7.01 7.87
N ARG A 25 1.66 -8.11 8.63
CA ARG A 25 2.71 -8.64 9.53
C ARG A 25 3.86 -9.25 8.73
N ALA A 26 3.55 -10.03 7.70
CA ALA A 26 4.56 -10.68 6.87
C ALA A 26 5.45 -9.67 6.13
N LYS A 27 4.89 -8.54 5.65
CA LYS A 27 5.67 -7.43 5.08
C LYS A 27 6.68 -6.84 6.08
N ARG A 28 6.45 -6.96 7.39
CA ARG A 28 7.25 -6.27 8.44
C ARG A 28 8.05 -7.22 9.32
N THR A 29 8.13 -8.49 8.94
CA THR A 29 9.01 -9.46 9.60
C THR A 29 10.49 -9.11 9.39
N SER A 30 11.36 -9.54 10.31
CA SER A 30 12.82 -9.38 10.19
C SER A 30 13.43 -10.28 9.11
N ASP A 31 12.74 -11.36 8.73
CA ASP A 31 13.14 -12.27 7.67
C ASP A 31 12.92 -11.61 6.29
N VAL A 32 14.03 -11.27 5.63
CA VAL A 32 14.03 -10.58 4.32
C VAL A 32 13.31 -11.40 3.25
N ILE A 33 13.45 -12.73 3.25
CA ILE A 33 12.82 -13.59 2.25
C ILE A 33 11.30 -13.60 2.44
N LYS A 34 10.83 -13.75 3.69
CA LYS A 34 9.38 -13.69 3.99
C LYS A 34 8.80 -12.31 3.65
N ARG A 35 9.53 -11.24 3.95
CA ARG A 35 9.16 -9.87 3.57
C ARG A 35 9.03 -9.74 2.05
N LEU A 36 10.06 -10.12 1.29
CA LEU A 36 10.06 -10.04 -0.17
C LEU A 36 8.89 -10.83 -0.76
N LYS A 37 8.63 -12.05 -0.30
CA LYS A 37 7.49 -12.86 -0.74
C LYS A 37 6.15 -12.18 -0.45
N ALA A 38 5.99 -11.57 0.72
CA ALA A 38 4.75 -10.87 1.09
C ALA A 38 4.51 -9.62 0.23
N VAL A 39 5.55 -8.80 -0.01
CA VAL A 39 5.45 -7.62 -0.88
C VAL A 39 5.23 -8.04 -2.33
N PHE A 40 5.92 -9.07 -2.80
CA PHE A 40 5.76 -9.60 -4.15
C PHE A 40 4.34 -10.11 -4.38
N LEU A 41 3.80 -10.92 -3.46
CA LEU A 41 2.42 -11.41 -3.56
C LEU A 41 1.41 -10.25 -3.62
N HIS A 42 1.63 -9.20 -2.82
CA HIS A 42 0.80 -8.01 -2.84
C HIS A 42 0.81 -7.33 -4.22
N CYS A 43 2.00 -7.04 -4.74
CA CYS A 43 2.17 -6.36 -6.02
C CYS A 43 1.74 -7.22 -7.21
N PHE A 44 1.89 -8.54 -7.12
CA PHE A 44 1.44 -9.49 -8.12
C PHE A 44 -0.09 -9.53 -8.22
N PHE A 45 -0.81 -9.38 -7.11
CA PHE A 45 -2.26 -9.25 -7.17
C PHE A 45 -2.69 -7.94 -7.86
N HIS A 46 -2.01 -6.82 -7.57
CA HIS A 46 -2.23 -5.58 -8.30
C HIS A 46 -1.94 -5.72 -9.79
N PHE A 47 -0.88 -6.45 -10.16
CA PHE A 47 -0.56 -6.76 -11.55
C PHE A 47 -1.75 -7.43 -12.26
N ILE A 48 -2.31 -8.48 -11.65
CA ILE A 48 -3.48 -9.19 -12.17
C ILE A 48 -4.68 -8.24 -12.28
N LEU A 49 -4.95 -7.44 -11.25
CA LEU A 49 -6.06 -6.50 -11.27
C LEU A 49 -5.92 -5.45 -12.38
N ILE A 50 -4.72 -4.93 -12.63
CA ILE A 50 -4.49 -3.99 -13.73
C ILE A 50 -4.82 -4.64 -15.08
N LEU A 51 -4.36 -5.88 -15.30
CA LEU A 51 -4.70 -6.63 -16.52
C LEU A 51 -6.22 -6.81 -16.70
N LEU A 52 -6.94 -7.07 -15.60
CA LEU A 52 -8.40 -7.24 -15.60
C LEU A 52 -9.15 -5.91 -15.84
N TRP A 53 -8.78 -4.84 -15.13
CA TRP A 53 -9.44 -3.55 -15.26
C TRP A 53 -9.17 -2.85 -16.59
N LEU A 54 -8.05 -3.18 -17.24
CA LEU A 54 -7.70 -2.66 -18.56
C LEU A 54 -8.11 -3.60 -19.71
N MET A 55 -8.99 -4.58 -19.49
CA MET A 55 -9.52 -5.46 -20.54
C MET A 55 -10.02 -4.75 -21.81
N PRO A 56 -10.58 -3.52 -21.78
CA PRO A 56 -10.96 -2.79 -22.98
C PRO A 56 -9.80 -2.31 -23.87
N TYR A 57 -8.54 -2.42 -23.42
CA TYR A 57 -7.34 -2.02 -24.17
C TYR A 57 -6.62 -3.24 -24.73
N ASP A 58 -5.72 -3.03 -25.70
CA ASP A 58 -4.94 -4.10 -26.32
C ASP A 58 -3.99 -4.77 -25.32
N PHE A 59 -3.65 -6.04 -25.57
CA PHE A 59 -2.87 -6.85 -24.65
C PHE A 59 -1.50 -6.24 -24.30
N ILE A 60 -0.81 -5.66 -25.28
CA ILE A 60 0.53 -5.10 -25.10
C ILE A 60 0.47 -3.88 -24.19
N PHE A 61 -0.50 -3.00 -24.40
CA PHE A 61 -0.73 -1.85 -23.54
C PHE A 61 -1.01 -2.26 -22.09
N ARG A 62 -1.92 -3.24 -21.89
CA ARG A 62 -2.25 -3.76 -20.56
C ARG A 62 -1.02 -4.33 -19.85
N LEU A 63 -0.22 -5.12 -20.57
CA LEU A 63 0.97 -5.74 -20.02
C LEU A 63 2.02 -4.69 -19.64
N ARG A 64 2.23 -3.67 -20.48
CA ARG A 64 3.11 -2.55 -20.17
C ARG A 64 2.66 -1.78 -18.94
N ALA A 65 1.36 -1.49 -18.83
CA ALA A 65 0.78 -0.84 -17.66
C ALA A 65 0.96 -1.65 -16.38
N ALA A 66 0.61 -2.95 -16.44
CA ALA A 66 0.72 -3.85 -15.31
C ALA A 66 2.17 -4.01 -14.85
N LEU A 67 3.12 -4.23 -15.76
CA LEU A 67 4.54 -4.34 -15.42
C LEU A 67 5.09 -3.05 -14.80
N TYR A 68 4.88 -1.91 -15.46
CA TYR A 68 5.39 -0.63 -14.99
C TYR A 68 4.86 -0.29 -13.60
N ILE A 69 3.53 -0.30 -13.42
CA ILE A 69 2.90 0.11 -12.16
C ILE A 69 3.25 -0.88 -11.06
N SER A 70 3.22 -2.20 -11.31
CA SER A 70 3.52 -3.20 -10.26
C SER A 70 4.98 -3.20 -9.84
N ILE A 71 5.93 -2.93 -10.74
CA ILE A 71 7.35 -2.79 -10.37
C ILE A 71 7.56 -1.58 -9.47
N ILE A 72 7.01 -0.42 -9.83
CA ILE A 72 7.17 0.78 -9.01
C ILE A 72 6.40 0.64 -7.68
N HIS A 73 5.20 0.05 -7.70
CA HIS A 73 4.43 -0.29 -6.49
C HIS A 73 5.28 -1.15 -5.55
N PHE A 74 5.93 -2.19 -6.06
CA PHE A 74 6.82 -3.04 -5.26
C PHE A 74 7.94 -2.23 -4.60
N ILE A 75 8.58 -1.31 -5.34
CA ILE A 75 9.63 -0.46 -4.80
C ILE A 75 9.08 0.45 -3.68
N ILE A 76 7.94 1.11 -3.90
CA ILE A 76 7.31 1.98 -2.90
C ILE A 76 6.99 1.19 -1.64
N ASP A 77 6.32 0.04 -1.78
CA ASP A 77 5.92 -0.81 -0.66
C ASP A 77 7.10 -1.38 0.12
N PHE A 78 8.13 -1.83 -0.60
CA PHE A 78 9.33 -2.36 0.03
C PHE A 78 10.10 -1.26 0.77
N SER A 79 10.26 -0.09 0.16
CA SER A 79 10.91 1.06 0.80
C SER A 79 10.13 1.56 2.02
N ARG A 80 8.79 1.59 1.95
CA ARG A 80 7.93 1.96 3.08
C ARG A 80 8.21 1.11 4.30
N VAL A 81 8.35 -0.21 4.16
CA VAL A 81 8.64 -1.10 5.30
C VAL A 81 9.95 -0.72 5.99
N HIS A 82 10.98 -0.32 5.22
CA HIS A 82 12.26 0.10 5.79
C HIS A 82 12.14 1.45 6.51
N VAL A 83 11.44 2.40 5.90
CA VAL A 83 11.17 3.72 6.49
C VAL A 83 10.36 3.60 7.78
N GLU A 84 9.33 2.75 7.80
CA GLU A 84 8.54 2.46 9.01
C GLU A 84 9.42 1.87 10.12
N GLY A 85 10.33 0.94 9.78
CA GLY A 85 11.27 0.35 10.74
C GLY A 85 12.30 1.32 11.31
N PHE A 86 12.57 2.44 10.63
CA PHE A 86 13.41 3.53 11.13
C PHE A 86 12.63 4.54 11.99
N LEU A 87 11.36 4.78 11.65
CA LEU A 87 10.55 5.82 12.29
C LEU A 87 9.80 5.37 13.55
N TYR A 88 9.58 4.07 13.71
CA TYR A 88 8.85 3.49 14.84
C TYR A 88 9.73 2.55 15.66
N ASP A 89 9.59 2.64 16.97
CA ASP A 89 10.21 1.67 17.87
C ASP A 89 9.60 0.29 17.64
N LYS A 90 10.44 -0.74 17.42
CA LYS A 90 10.00 -2.12 17.15
C LYS A 90 9.08 -2.69 18.24
N LYS A 91 9.23 -2.22 19.49
CA LYS A 91 8.44 -2.65 20.65
C LYS A 91 7.03 -2.07 20.65
N ASP A 92 6.85 -0.90 20.03
CA ASP A 92 5.57 -0.20 20.01
C ASP A 92 4.82 -0.39 18.68
N PHE A 93 5.49 -0.94 17.67
CA PHE A 93 4.93 -1.01 16.33
C PHE A 93 3.75 -1.98 16.28
N ILE A 94 2.57 -1.45 16.01
CA ILE A 94 1.36 -2.23 15.82
C ILE A 94 0.73 -1.96 14.46
N ILE A 95 0.04 -2.97 13.93
CA ILE A 95 -0.71 -2.83 12.67
C ILE A 95 -2.10 -2.33 13.02
N LEU A 96 -2.32 -1.04 12.77
CA LEU A 96 -3.59 -0.39 12.97
C LEU A 96 -4.63 -0.89 11.97
N LYS A 97 -5.78 -1.35 12.47
CA LYS A 97 -6.97 -1.57 11.63
C LYS A 97 -7.67 -0.25 11.37
N ARG A 98 -8.43 -0.16 10.27
CA ARG A 98 -9.26 1.02 9.95
C ARG A 98 -10.16 1.42 11.13
N LYS A 99 -10.80 0.43 11.77
CA LYS A 99 -11.65 0.65 12.95
C LYS A 99 -10.89 1.24 14.15
N ASP A 100 -9.60 0.92 14.31
CA ASP A 100 -8.80 1.40 15.43
C ASP A 100 -8.44 2.88 15.25
N VAL A 101 -8.11 3.27 14.01
CA VAL A 101 -7.88 4.68 13.63
C VAL A 101 -9.14 5.50 13.82
N ILE A 102 -10.27 5.01 13.33
CA ILE A 102 -11.59 5.66 13.48
C ILE A 102 -11.93 5.83 14.97
N SER A 103 -11.83 4.75 15.75
CA SER A 103 -12.09 4.75 17.19
C SER A 103 -11.25 5.81 17.93
N TYR A 104 -9.97 5.92 17.58
CA TYR A 104 -9.07 6.93 18.15
C TYR A 104 -9.50 8.37 17.81
N LEU A 105 -9.88 8.63 16.55
CA LEU A 105 -10.33 9.95 16.10
C LEU A 105 -11.65 10.37 16.75
N PHE A 106 -12.54 9.42 17.03
CA PHE A 106 -13.78 9.65 17.79
C PHE A 106 -13.59 9.65 19.32
N GLY A 107 -12.35 9.70 19.80
CA GLY A 107 -12.04 9.93 21.22
C GLY A 107 -11.91 8.68 22.08
N ASN A 108 -12.09 7.48 21.54
CA ASN A 108 -11.86 6.23 22.28
C ASN A 108 -10.37 5.85 22.26
N ARG A 109 -9.66 6.23 23.31
CA ARG A 109 -8.18 6.16 23.40
C ARG A 109 -7.65 5.05 24.31
N ASN A 110 -8.50 4.24 24.93
CA ASN A 110 -8.13 3.26 25.97
C ASN A 110 -7.60 1.93 25.42
N SER A 111 -6.97 1.94 24.25
CA SER A 111 -6.44 0.73 23.61
C SER A 111 -4.95 0.87 23.30
N GLU A 112 -4.27 -0.25 23.03
CA GLU A 112 -2.88 -0.28 22.54
C GLU A 112 -2.72 0.62 21.29
N SER A 113 -3.69 0.60 20.39
CA SER A 113 -3.81 1.51 19.23
C SER A 113 -3.86 2.98 19.63
N GLY A 114 -4.53 3.32 20.74
CA GLY A 114 -4.57 4.67 21.26
C GLY A 114 -3.22 5.15 21.78
N THR A 115 -2.47 4.28 22.47
CA THR A 115 -1.10 4.58 22.93
C THR A 115 -0.16 4.80 21.75
N PHE A 116 -0.18 3.92 20.75
CA PHE A 116 0.61 4.08 19.53
C PHE A 116 0.27 5.38 18.81
N MET A 117 -1.02 5.66 18.60
CA MET A 117 -1.46 6.86 17.90
C MET A 117 -1.07 8.13 18.66
N LYS A 118 -1.22 8.17 19.99
CA LYS A 118 -0.77 9.32 20.79
C LYS A 118 0.72 9.63 20.61
N ARG A 119 1.57 8.60 20.46
CA ARG A 119 3.02 8.76 20.31
C ARG A 119 3.45 9.05 18.87
N TYR A 120 2.80 8.43 17.89
CA TYR A 120 3.30 8.36 16.51
C TYR A 120 2.36 8.94 15.44
N LEU A 121 1.18 9.49 15.80
CA LEU A 121 0.16 9.96 14.85
C LEU A 121 0.73 10.80 13.70
N LYS A 122 1.55 11.81 14.01
CA LYS A 122 2.12 12.70 12.98
C LYS A 122 2.98 11.93 11.98
N ARG A 123 3.87 11.06 12.46
CA ARG A 123 4.75 10.23 11.61
C ARG A 123 3.90 9.25 10.78
N TRP A 124 2.88 8.67 11.40
CA TRP A 124 1.94 7.77 10.73
C TRP A 124 1.17 8.46 9.61
N ILE A 125 0.63 9.65 9.85
CA ILE A 125 -0.07 10.43 8.81
C ILE A 125 0.89 10.74 7.66
N VAL A 126 2.09 11.25 7.95
CA VAL A 126 3.07 11.62 6.92
C VAL A 126 3.44 10.43 6.05
N ILE A 127 3.73 9.26 6.64
CA ILE A 127 4.06 8.05 5.87
C ILE A 127 2.88 7.63 4.98
N ASN A 128 1.65 7.62 5.50
CA ASN A 128 0.50 7.18 4.69
C ASN A 128 0.17 8.19 3.57
N ILE A 129 0.29 9.49 3.81
CA ILE A 129 0.11 10.50 2.75
C ILE A 129 1.19 10.35 1.69
N ALA A 130 2.46 10.20 2.10
CA ALA A 130 3.57 10.02 1.16
C ALA A 130 3.40 8.72 0.34
N ASP A 131 3.06 7.61 1.00
CA ASP A 131 2.79 6.32 0.37
C ASP A 131 1.68 6.43 -0.68
N GLN A 132 0.49 6.92 -0.30
CA GLN A 132 -0.63 7.03 -1.23
C GLN A 132 -0.36 8.06 -2.34
N GLY A 133 0.32 9.16 -2.00
CA GLY A 133 0.75 10.17 -2.98
C GLY A 133 1.70 9.61 -4.02
N LEU A 134 2.66 8.76 -3.62
CA LEU A 134 3.57 8.09 -4.55
C LEU A 134 2.81 7.14 -5.49
N HIS A 135 1.89 6.31 -4.97
CA HIS A 135 1.08 5.42 -5.81
C HIS A 135 0.22 6.20 -6.83
N LEU A 136 -0.44 7.28 -6.40
CA LEU A 136 -1.19 8.15 -7.30
C LEU A 136 -0.31 8.85 -8.34
N SER A 137 0.91 9.24 -7.97
CA SER A 137 1.87 9.86 -8.88
C SER A 137 2.34 8.87 -9.95
N VAL A 138 2.53 7.59 -9.60
CA VAL A 138 2.88 6.54 -10.57
C VAL A 138 1.75 6.31 -11.56
N ILE A 139 0.51 6.23 -11.09
CA ILE A 139 -0.67 6.09 -11.97
C ILE A 139 -0.77 7.31 -12.90
N SER A 140 -0.64 8.52 -12.35
CA SER A 140 -0.71 9.76 -13.12
C SER A 140 0.42 9.85 -14.14
N GLY A 141 1.66 9.50 -13.75
CA GLY A 141 2.82 9.48 -14.62
C GLY A 141 2.66 8.49 -15.78
N PHE A 142 2.13 7.29 -15.51
CA PHE A 142 1.82 6.35 -16.58
C PHE A 142 0.79 6.94 -17.56
N VAL A 143 -0.31 7.51 -17.05
CA VAL A 143 -1.38 8.08 -17.89
C VAL A 143 -0.92 9.28 -18.74
N LEU A 144 0.03 10.07 -18.24
CA LEU A 144 0.47 11.31 -18.91
C LEU A 144 1.61 11.09 -19.90
N PHE A 145 2.46 10.08 -19.69
CA PHE A 145 3.71 9.92 -20.43
C PHE A 145 3.83 8.60 -21.20
N ILE A 146 2.89 7.66 -21.05
CA ILE A 146 2.92 6.33 -21.70
C ILE A 146 1.61 6.07 -22.43
#